data_AF-A0A955CF02-F1
#
_entry.id   AF-A0A955CF02-F1
#
_cell.length_a   1.000
_cell.length_b   1.000
_cell.length_c   1.000
_cell.angle_alpha   90.00
_cell.angle_beta   90.00
_cell.angle_gamma   90.00
#
_symmetry.space_group_name_H-M   'P 1'
#
loop_
_entity.id
_entity.type
_entity.pdbx_description
1 polymer ?
#
loop_
_entity_poly.entity_id
_entity_poly.type
_entity_poly.pdbx_seq_one_letter_code
_entity_poly.pdbx_strand_id
1 'polypeptide(L)'
;VVGLMAIPYLDFNKEGNGYYTINQRKFSYITFQFGFLEMWITLIVLGTLLRGPNWNFFGPYETWDAHKVEALNNVNLSSLFWGAIDRPLPTAPSGSSVGSQIAYILLREAPGILLVLGYFIVLPPLMAMTVFRTYYKRMGLIRFMLMANLFLFMAALPIKMVLRWVVNLKYLIAIPEYFLNF
;
A
#
# COMPACT_ATOMS: atom_id res chain seq x y z
N VAL A 1 -7.71 -6.26 11.22
CA VAL A 1 -7.82 -6.96 12.52
C VAL A 1 -6.69 -6.59 13.48
N VAL A 2 -5.41 -6.84 13.15
CA VAL A 2 -4.26 -6.52 14.02
C VAL A 2 -4.24 -5.06 14.49
N GLY A 3 -4.52 -4.11 13.60
CA GLY A 3 -4.56 -2.69 13.97
C GLY A 3 -5.56 -2.35 15.06
N LEU A 4 -6.78 -2.91 15.01
CA LEU A 4 -7.82 -2.68 16.01
C LEU A 4 -7.47 -3.27 17.38
N MET A 5 -6.86 -4.47 17.39
CA MET A 5 -6.39 -5.12 18.61
C MET A 5 -5.25 -4.35 19.29
N ALA A 6 -4.45 -3.62 18.52
CA ALA A 6 -3.33 -2.85 19.04
C ALA A 6 -3.75 -1.52 19.70
N ILE A 7 -4.94 -0.99 19.39
CA ILE A 7 -5.40 0.34 19.85
C ILE A 7 -5.27 0.53 21.38
N PRO A 8 -5.73 -0.41 22.24
CA PRO A 8 -5.65 -0.22 23.70
C PRO A 8 -4.21 -0.08 24.23
N TYR A 9 -3.24 -0.67 23.53
CA TYR A 9 -1.82 -0.64 23.90
C TYR A 9 -1.07 0.56 23.32
N LEU A 10 -1.58 1.12 22.22
CA LEU A 10 -1.01 2.28 21.53
C LEU A 10 -1.59 3.60 22.04
N ASP A 11 -2.81 3.58 22.55
CA ASP A 11 -3.45 4.79 23.08
C ASP A 11 -2.94 5.13 24.49
N PHE A 12 -2.15 6.20 24.56
CA PHE A 12 -1.64 6.75 25.84
C PHE A 12 -2.53 7.86 26.40
N ASN A 13 -3.56 8.31 25.66
CA ASN A 13 -4.43 9.38 26.13
C ASN A 13 -5.51 8.80 27.06
N LYS A 14 -5.54 9.27 28.31
CA LYS A 14 -6.53 8.86 29.32
C LYS A 14 -7.80 9.70 29.30
N GLU A 15 -7.76 10.89 28.72
CA GLU A 15 -8.91 11.79 28.62
C GLU A 15 -9.92 11.27 27.61
N GLY A 16 -11.21 11.51 27.80
CA GLY A 16 -12.25 11.02 26.88
C GLY A 16 -12.46 9.51 26.86
N ASN A 17 -12.04 8.81 27.93
CA ASN A 17 -12.31 7.38 28.08
C ASN A 17 -13.71 7.18 28.70
N GLY A 18 -14.51 6.29 28.11
CA GLY A 18 -15.86 5.96 28.59
C GLY A 18 -16.99 6.90 28.12
N TYR A 19 -16.70 7.93 27.34
CA TYR A 19 -17.70 8.80 26.71
C TYR A 19 -17.23 9.32 25.36
N TYR A 20 -18.16 9.73 24.50
CA TYR A 20 -17.85 10.24 23.17
C TYR A 20 -17.35 11.69 23.22
N THR A 21 -16.14 11.94 22.72
CA THR A 21 -15.55 13.28 22.63
C THR A 21 -14.57 13.40 21.47
N ILE A 22 -14.75 14.41 20.63
CA ILE A 22 -13.88 14.67 19.47
C ILE A 22 -12.72 15.58 19.86
N ASN A 23 -12.98 16.61 20.67
CA ASN A 23 -11.99 17.65 20.98
C ASN A 23 -10.80 17.13 21.78
N GLN A 24 -11.00 16.14 22.66
CA GLN A 24 -9.95 15.57 23.49
C GLN A 24 -9.14 14.47 22.77
N ARG A 25 -9.65 13.90 21.68
CA ARG A 25 -9.07 12.73 20.97
C ARG A 25 -8.99 12.91 19.46
N LYS A 26 -8.68 14.12 18.99
CA LYS A 26 -8.68 14.48 17.55
C LYS A 26 -7.90 13.49 16.68
N PHE A 27 -6.69 13.09 17.10
CA PHE A 27 -5.85 12.16 16.33
C PHE A 27 -6.49 10.78 16.18
N SER A 28 -6.93 10.18 17.28
CA SER A 28 -7.56 8.85 17.26
C SER A 28 -8.88 8.89 16.48
N TYR A 29 -9.66 9.98 16.63
CA TYR A 29 -10.90 10.18 15.89
C TYR A 29 -10.66 10.28 14.37
N ILE A 30 -9.74 11.15 13.92
CA ILE A 30 -9.43 11.33 12.51
C ILE A 30 -8.90 10.04 11.89
N THR A 31 -7.96 9.37 12.57
CA THR A 31 -7.37 8.12 12.09
C THR A 31 -8.45 7.03 11.97
N PHE A 32 -9.35 6.94 12.93
CA PHE A 32 -10.47 6.00 12.90
C PHE A 32 -11.45 6.32 11.77
N GLN A 33 -11.87 7.58 11.63
CA GLN A 33 -12.81 7.98 10.57
C GLN A 33 -12.22 7.78 9.17
N PHE A 34 -10.94 8.08 8.99
CA PHE A 34 -10.26 7.80 7.74
C PHE A 34 -10.22 6.29 7.46
N GLY A 35 -9.85 5.47 8.45
CA GLY A 35 -9.80 4.02 8.29
C GLY A 35 -11.16 3.35 8.08
N PHE A 36 -12.20 3.85 8.75
CA PHE A 36 -13.54 3.25 8.73
C PHE A 36 -14.42 3.81 7.60
N LEU A 37 -14.55 5.13 7.52
CA LEU A 37 -15.45 5.76 6.55
C LEU A 37 -14.82 5.76 5.16
N GLU A 38 -13.62 6.34 5.02
CA GLU A 38 -12.98 6.49 3.71
C GLU A 38 -12.44 5.16 3.20
N MET A 39 -11.58 4.51 3.99
CA MET A 39 -10.89 3.31 3.52
C MET A 39 -11.76 2.06 3.49
N TRP A 40 -12.83 1.97 4.28
CA TRP A 40 -13.66 0.76 4.33
C TRP A 40 -15.02 0.97 3.66
N ILE A 41 -15.83 1.93 4.11
CA ILE A 41 -17.16 2.15 3.54
C ILE A 41 -17.08 2.65 2.09
N THR A 42 -16.28 3.69 1.79
CA THR A 42 -16.19 4.23 0.43
C THR A 42 -15.70 3.16 -0.54
N LEU A 43 -14.69 2.36 -0.19
CA LEU A 43 -14.20 1.28 -1.05
C LEU A 43 -15.23 0.17 -1.29
N ILE A 44 -16.08 -0.15 -0.30
CA ILE A 44 -17.20 -1.08 -0.51
C ILE A 44 -18.17 -0.48 -1.53
N VAL A 45 -18.60 0.77 -1.34
CA VAL A 45 -19.57 1.43 -2.22
C VAL A 45 -19.04 1.52 -3.65
N LEU A 46 -17.78 1.92 -3.84
CA LEU A 46 -17.14 1.97 -5.15
C LEU A 46 -17.05 0.56 -5.76
N GLY A 47 -16.71 -0.45 -4.96
CA GLY A 47 -16.59 -1.82 -5.41
C GLY A 47 -17.92 -2.50 -5.75
N THR A 48 -19.00 -2.16 -5.07
CA THR A 48 -20.32 -2.76 -5.30
C THR A 48 -21.11 -2.06 -6.41
N LEU A 49 -20.98 -0.74 -6.54
CA LEU A 49 -21.80 0.04 -7.48
C LEU A 49 -21.07 0.38 -8.79
N LEU A 50 -19.77 0.62 -8.73
CA LEU A 50 -19.00 1.12 -9.89
C LEU A 50 -18.11 0.05 -10.53
N ARG A 51 -18.23 -1.22 -10.10
CA ARG A 51 -17.46 -2.33 -10.66
C ARG A 51 -18.39 -3.34 -11.31
N GLY A 52 -18.18 -3.58 -12.60
CA GLY A 52 -19.03 -4.49 -13.39
C GLY A 52 -18.44 -5.90 -13.57
N PRO A 53 -19.11 -6.75 -14.38
CA PRO A 53 -18.77 -8.17 -14.57
C PRO A 53 -17.31 -8.43 -14.98
N ASN A 54 -16.74 -7.51 -15.77
CA ASN A 54 -15.37 -7.59 -16.28
C ASN A 54 -14.30 -7.05 -15.32
N TRP A 55 -14.65 -6.77 -14.07
CA TRP A 55 -13.76 -6.14 -13.09
C TRP A 55 -13.29 -4.73 -13.47
N ASN A 56 -13.83 -4.18 -14.55
CA ASN A 56 -13.63 -2.81 -15.03
C ASN A 56 -14.47 -1.82 -14.24
N PHE A 57 -14.04 -0.56 -14.29
CA PHE A 57 -14.75 0.55 -13.70
C PHE A 57 -15.87 1.03 -14.64
N PHE A 58 -17.05 1.26 -14.06
CA PHE A 58 -18.21 1.81 -14.74
C PHE A 58 -18.66 3.06 -14.01
N GLY A 59 -18.77 4.16 -14.74
CA GLY A 59 -19.19 5.44 -14.18
C GLY A 59 -20.67 5.41 -13.73
N PRO A 60 -21.10 6.43 -12.96
CA PRO A 60 -22.53 6.62 -12.70
C PRO A 60 -23.29 6.71 -14.03
N TYR A 61 -24.37 5.94 -14.15
CA TYR A 61 -25.22 5.83 -15.35
C TYR A 61 -24.60 5.11 -16.57
N GLU A 62 -23.41 4.50 -16.44
CA GLU A 62 -22.85 3.66 -17.48
C GLU A 62 -23.43 2.24 -17.41
N THR A 63 -23.87 1.70 -18.55
CA THR A 63 -24.37 0.31 -18.61
C THR A 63 -23.22 -0.67 -18.43
N TRP A 64 -23.44 -1.70 -17.61
CA TRP A 64 -22.46 -2.78 -17.42
C TRP A 64 -22.37 -3.68 -18.64
N ASP A 65 -21.56 -3.28 -19.62
CA ASP A 65 -21.23 -4.12 -20.76
C ASP A 65 -20.05 -5.06 -20.43
N ALA A 66 -20.31 -6.37 -20.53
CA ALA A 66 -19.31 -7.42 -20.38
C ALA A 66 -18.34 -7.52 -21.57
N HIS A 67 -18.46 -6.67 -22.59
CA HIS A 67 -17.50 -6.60 -23.70
C HIS A 67 -16.69 -5.31 -23.70
N LYS A 68 -16.87 -4.45 -22.69
CA LYS A 68 -16.03 -3.27 -22.50
C LYS A 68 -14.59 -3.71 -22.23
N VAL A 69 -13.71 -3.50 -23.20
CA VAL A 69 -12.26 -3.73 -23.08
C VAL A 69 -11.59 -2.39 -22.81
N GLU A 70 -11.20 -2.15 -21.56
CA GLU A 70 -10.31 -1.04 -21.24
C GLU A 70 -8.85 -1.47 -21.42
N ALA A 71 -8.17 -0.86 -22.38
CA ALA A 71 -6.74 -1.08 -22.63
C ALA A 71 -5.88 -0.37 -21.56
N LEU A 72 -5.99 -0.79 -20.29
CA LEU A 72 -5.03 -0.36 -19.28
C LEU A 72 -3.70 -1.09 -19.53
N ASN A 73 -2.75 -0.37 -20.15
CA ASN A 73 -1.37 -0.81 -20.26
C ASN A 73 -0.78 -0.93 -18.86
N ASN A 74 -0.54 -2.18 -18.44
CA ASN A 74 -0.02 -2.45 -17.11
C ASN A 74 1.49 -2.19 -17.09
N VAL A 75 1.89 -1.14 -16.39
CA VAL A 75 3.30 -0.80 -16.21
C VAL A 75 3.80 -1.42 -14.90
N ASN A 76 4.94 -2.11 -14.97
CA ASN A 76 5.66 -2.61 -13.80
C ASN A 76 6.66 -1.55 -13.33
N LEU A 77 6.87 -1.46 -12.01
CA LEU A 77 7.87 -0.52 -11.47
C LEU A 77 9.27 -0.85 -11.99
N SER A 78 9.62 -2.13 -12.09
CA SER A 78 10.90 -2.59 -12.64
C SER A 78 11.13 -2.06 -14.06
N SER A 79 10.14 -2.21 -14.97
CA SER A 79 10.26 -1.69 -16.34
C SER A 79 10.38 -0.16 -16.38
N LEU A 80 9.71 0.55 -15.48
CA LEU A 80 9.79 2.01 -15.41
C LEU A 80 11.17 2.47 -14.92
N PHE A 81 11.72 1.80 -13.90
CA PHE A 81 13.03 2.13 -13.34
C PHE A 81 14.18 1.79 -14.29
N TRP A 82 14.21 0.58 -14.83
CA TRP A 82 15.27 0.17 -15.76
C TRP A 82 15.18 0.90 -17.10
N GLY A 83 13.96 1.18 -17.58
CA GLY A 83 13.73 2.03 -18.74
C GLY A 83 14.19 3.47 -18.52
N ALA A 84 14.02 4.03 -17.31
CA ALA A 84 14.53 5.37 -16.99
C ALA A 84 16.06 5.45 -16.90
N ILE A 85 16.77 4.32 -16.79
CA ILE A 85 18.23 4.24 -16.71
C ILE A 85 18.81 3.71 -18.05
N ASP A 86 18.00 3.64 -19.11
CA ASP A 86 18.37 3.12 -20.43
C ASP A 86 19.02 1.72 -20.39
N ARG A 87 18.58 0.88 -19.45
CA ARG A 87 19.05 -0.50 -19.32
C ARG A 87 17.96 -1.49 -19.72
N PRO A 88 18.30 -2.56 -20.48
CA PRO A 88 17.36 -3.63 -20.73
C PRO A 88 16.99 -4.32 -19.41
N LEU A 89 15.76 -4.84 -19.32
CA LEU A 89 15.36 -5.59 -18.13
C LEU A 89 16.31 -6.77 -17.92
N PRO A 90 16.88 -6.95 -16.71
CA PRO A 90 17.72 -8.10 -16.40
C PRO A 90 16.91 -9.39 -16.57
N THR A 91 17.21 -10.17 -17.61
CA THR A 91 16.60 -11.48 -17.87
C THR A 91 17.66 -12.57 -17.75
N ALA A 92 17.31 -13.66 -17.08
CA ALA A 92 18.21 -14.80 -16.96
C ALA A 92 18.34 -15.51 -18.33
N PRO A 93 19.56 -15.87 -18.77
CA PRO A 93 19.75 -16.69 -19.97
C PRO A 93 19.04 -18.05 -19.83
N SER A 94 18.39 -18.50 -20.91
CA SER A 94 17.75 -19.81 -20.99
C SER A 94 18.80 -20.91 -20.81
N GLY A 95 18.62 -21.77 -19.80
CA GLY A 95 19.55 -22.85 -19.44
C GLY A 95 20.52 -22.55 -18.28
N SER A 96 20.42 -21.36 -17.68
CA SER A 96 21.20 -21.00 -16.48
C SER A 96 20.71 -21.73 -15.22
N SER A 97 21.59 -21.94 -14.23
CA SER A 97 21.26 -22.65 -12.99
C SER A 97 20.15 -21.93 -12.21
N VAL A 98 19.39 -22.69 -11.42
CA VAL A 98 18.28 -22.16 -10.59
C VAL A 98 18.74 -20.99 -9.72
N GLY A 99 19.96 -21.06 -9.17
CA GLY A 99 20.54 -19.98 -8.37
C GLY A 99 20.76 -18.68 -9.15
N SER A 100 21.27 -18.77 -10.38
CA SER A 100 21.44 -17.58 -11.22
C SER A 100 20.10 -16.99 -11.66
N GLN A 101 19.08 -17.81 -11.93
CA GLN A 101 17.74 -17.33 -12.29
C GLN A 101 17.12 -16.50 -11.16
N ILE A 102 17.23 -16.99 -9.92
CA ILE A 102 16.75 -16.27 -8.72
C ILE A 102 17.49 -14.94 -8.56
N ALA A 103 18.81 -14.91 -8.76
CA ALA A 103 19.59 -13.69 -8.68
C ALA A 103 19.16 -12.63 -9.69
N TYR A 104 18.88 -13.02 -10.95
CA TYR A 104 18.38 -12.10 -11.98
C TYR A 104 16.96 -11.59 -11.66
N ILE A 105 16.08 -12.43 -11.13
CA ILE A 105 14.73 -12.02 -10.69
C ILE A 105 14.84 -11.01 -9.55
N LEU A 106 15.67 -11.28 -8.54
CA LEU A 106 15.90 -10.37 -7.42
C LEU A 106 16.50 -9.05 -7.88
N LEU A 107 17.45 -9.06 -8.82
CA LEU A 107 18.03 -7.84 -9.39
C LEU A 107 16.97 -7.04 -10.16
N ARG A 108 16.18 -7.71 -11.00
CA ARG A 108 15.11 -7.09 -11.78
C ARG A 108 14.10 -6.38 -10.88
N GLU A 109 13.68 -7.04 -9.81
CA GLU A 109 12.69 -6.51 -8.85
C GLU A 109 13.30 -5.73 -7.69
N ALA A 110 14.63 -5.58 -7.63
CA ALA A 110 15.33 -4.88 -6.57
C ALA A 110 14.80 -3.46 -6.33
N PRO A 111 14.48 -2.63 -7.36
CA PRO A 111 13.93 -1.30 -7.13
C PRO A 111 12.61 -1.34 -6.35
N GLY A 112 11.73 -2.31 -6.65
CA GLY A 112 10.47 -2.49 -5.93
C GLY A 112 10.65 -3.01 -4.52
N ILE A 113 11.54 -3.99 -4.34
CA ILE A 113 11.87 -4.54 -3.02
C ILE A 113 12.49 -3.46 -2.13
N LEU A 114 13.45 -2.70 -2.65
CA LEU A 114 14.09 -1.61 -1.91
C LEU A 114 13.11 -0.49 -1.58
N LEU A 115 12.19 -0.15 -2.48
CA LEU A 115 11.15 0.84 -2.20
C LEU A 115 10.23 0.38 -1.07
N VAL A 116 9.75 -0.87 -1.11
CA VAL A 116 8.88 -1.42 -0.06
C VAL A 116 9.61 -1.54 1.27
N LEU A 117 10.86 -2.02 1.27
CA LEU A 117 11.67 -2.09 2.49
C LEU A 117 11.97 -0.70 3.05
N GLY A 118 12.34 0.26 2.19
CA GLY A 118 12.51 1.65 2.59
C GLY A 118 11.23 2.24 3.19
N TYR A 119 10.08 1.94 2.60
CA TYR A 119 8.79 2.38 3.10
C TYR A 119 8.49 1.85 4.51
N PHE A 120 8.75 0.58 4.82
CA PHE A 120 8.45 0.02 6.16
C PHE A 120 9.58 0.14 7.19
N ILE A 121 10.84 0.28 6.76
CA ILE A 121 11.99 0.32 7.68
C ILE A 121 12.46 1.77 7.91
N VAL A 122 12.50 2.59 6.86
CA VAL A 122 13.09 3.93 6.92
C VAL A 122 12.04 5.00 7.26
N LEU A 123 10.81 4.90 6.75
CA LEU A 123 9.79 5.90 7.07
C LEU A 123 9.38 5.95 8.55
N PRO A 124 9.24 4.83 9.29
CA PRO A 124 8.91 4.90 10.71
C PRO A 124 9.89 5.75 11.54
N PRO A 125 11.22 5.52 11.50
CA PRO A 125 12.15 6.38 12.23
C PRO A 125 12.15 7.83 11.71
N LEU A 126 12.01 8.06 10.40
CA LEU A 126 11.90 9.42 9.85
C LEU A 126 10.66 10.16 10.38
N MET A 127 9.52 9.48 10.45
CA MET A 127 8.28 10.01 11.02
C MET A 127 8.42 10.33 12.52
N ALA A 128 9.17 9.52 13.26
CA ALA A 128 9.51 9.78 14.67
C ALA A 128 10.33 11.06 14.85
N MET A 129 11.22 11.38 13.89
CA MET A 129 12.07 12.57 13.97
C MET A 129 11.35 13.85 13.53
N THR A 130 10.42 13.75 12.58
CA THR A 130 9.77 14.88 11.90
C THR A 130 8.38 15.19 12.48
N VAL A 131 7.34 14.51 11.99
CA VAL A 131 5.92 14.85 12.21
C VAL A 131 5.39 14.32 13.55
N PHE A 132 5.81 13.12 13.96
CA PHE A 132 5.27 12.44 15.15
C PHE A 132 6.22 12.45 16.35
N ARG A 133 7.13 13.43 16.43
CA ARG A 133 8.13 13.52 17.50
C ARG A 133 7.53 13.53 18.90
N THR A 134 6.39 14.21 19.08
CA THR A 134 5.68 14.25 20.37
C THR A 134 5.11 12.89 20.76
N TYR A 135 4.62 12.11 19.78
CA TYR A 135 4.09 10.76 19.99
C TYR A 135 5.23 9.79 20.34
N TYR A 136 6.34 9.86 19.62
CA TYR A 136 7.53 9.05 19.90
C TYR A 136 8.04 9.25 21.33
N LYS A 137 8.14 10.50 21.80
CA LYS A 137 8.58 10.81 23.18
C LYS A 137 7.65 10.23 24.26
N ARG A 138 6.34 10.14 24.00
CA ARG A 138 5.35 9.65 24.98
C ARG A 138 5.19 8.13 24.96
N MET A 139 5.29 7.50 23.78
CA MET A 139 5.03 6.07 23.59
C MET A 139 6.27 5.20 23.75
N GLY A 140 7.46 5.74 23.52
CA GLY A 140 8.69 4.97 23.41
C GLY A 140 8.83 4.25 22.06
N LEU A 141 10.00 3.67 21.81
CA LEU A 141 10.41 3.19 20.48
C LEU A 141 9.52 2.07 19.94
N ILE A 142 9.30 1.00 20.69
CA ILE A 142 8.60 -0.21 20.20
C ILE A 142 7.15 0.11 19.84
N ARG A 143 6.42 0.78 20.74
CA ARG A 143 5.01 1.14 20.54
C ARG A 143 4.86 2.12 19.37
N PHE A 144 5.78 3.07 19.25
CA PHE A 144 5.80 3.99 18.12
C PHE A 144 6.05 3.27 16.79
N MET A 145 7.04 2.37 16.73
CA MET A 145 7.33 1.59 15.52
C MET A 145 6.14 0.75 15.07
N LEU A 146 5.43 0.12 16.01
CA LEU A 146 4.20 -0.62 15.72
C LEU A 146 3.09 0.30 15.20
N MET A 147 2.83 1.43 15.87
CA MET A 147 1.83 2.40 15.43
C MET A 147 2.14 2.93 14.02
N ALA A 148 3.39 3.31 13.78
CA ALA A 148 3.86 3.85 12.51
C ALA A 148 3.70 2.83 11.39
N ASN A 149 4.10 1.57 11.60
CA ASN A 149 3.94 0.53 10.60
C ASN A 149 2.46 0.24 10.29
N LEU A 150 1.60 0.15 11.32
CA LEU A 150 0.16 -0.02 11.13
C LEU A 150 -0.46 1.14 10.33
N PHE A 151 -0.04 2.38 10.61
CA PHE A 151 -0.46 3.55 9.86
C PHE A 151 0.02 3.51 8.40
N LEU A 152 1.27 3.11 8.18
CA LEU A 152 1.83 2.94 6.83
C LEU A 152 1.13 1.83 6.03
N PHE A 153 0.72 0.73 6.67
CA PHE A 153 -0.12 -0.29 6.03
C PHE A 153 -1.47 0.26 5.60
N MET A 154 -2.11 1.06 6.45
CA MET A 154 -3.36 1.73 6.10
C MET A 154 -3.16 2.69 4.91
N ALA A 155 -2.07 3.46 4.91
CA ALA A 155 -1.74 4.41 3.84
C ALA A 155 -1.27 3.73 2.54
N ALA A 156 -0.78 2.49 2.58
CA ALA A 156 -0.29 1.79 1.40
C ALA A 156 -1.38 1.57 0.33
N LEU A 157 -2.63 1.36 0.75
CA LEU A 157 -3.76 1.19 -0.15
C LEU A 157 -4.09 2.44 -0.98
N PRO A 158 -4.36 3.63 -0.38
CA PRO A 158 -4.64 4.83 -1.15
C PRO A 158 -3.42 5.27 -1.97
N ILE A 159 -2.20 5.11 -1.45
CA ILE A 159 -0.96 5.37 -2.23
C ILE A 159 -0.94 4.49 -3.49
N LYS A 160 -1.25 3.20 -3.36
CA LYS A 160 -1.31 2.29 -4.50
C LYS A 160 -2.42 2.67 -5.49
N MET A 161 -3.56 3.16 -5.02
CA MET A 161 -4.63 3.66 -5.89
C MET A 161 -4.18 4.87 -6.70
N VAL A 162 -3.54 5.85 -6.06
CA VAL A 162 -2.99 7.03 -6.74
C VAL A 162 -1.92 6.63 -7.76
N LEU A 163 -1.00 5.72 -7.41
CA LEU A 163 -0.01 5.19 -8.35
C LEU A 163 -0.67 4.49 -9.56
N ARG A 164 -1.79 3.80 -9.33
CA ARG A 164 -2.56 3.17 -10.40
C ARG A 164 -3.21 4.21 -11.31
N TRP A 165 -3.74 5.30 -10.77
CA TRP A 165 -4.42 6.32 -11.58
C TRP A 165 -3.46 7.25 -12.34
N VAL A 166 -2.33 7.61 -11.73
CA VAL A 166 -1.38 8.57 -12.34
C VAL A 166 -0.44 7.90 -13.32
N VAL A 167 0.06 6.70 -13.00
CA VAL A 167 1.16 6.04 -13.74
C VAL A 167 0.74 4.69 -14.32
N ASN A 168 -0.52 4.26 -14.15
CA ASN A 168 -1.00 2.92 -14.53
C ASN A 168 -0.18 1.78 -13.90
N LEU A 169 0.51 2.06 -12.78
CA LEU A 169 1.37 1.10 -12.11
C LEU A 169 0.53 -0.02 -11.50
N LYS A 170 0.70 -1.25 -12.01
CA LYS A 170 -0.04 -2.42 -11.51
C LYS A 170 0.72 -3.13 -10.39
N TYR A 171 2.02 -3.32 -10.60
CA TYR A 171 2.87 -4.12 -9.74
C TYR A 171 4.10 -3.33 -9.30
N LEU A 172 4.28 -3.23 -7.98
CA LEU A 172 5.52 -2.74 -7.38
C LEU A 172 6.63 -3.80 -7.45
N ILE A 173 6.25 -5.05 -7.26
CA ILE A 173 7.10 -6.24 -7.39
C ILE A 173 6.31 -7.24 -8.24
N ALA A 174 6.85 -7.64 -9.39
CA ALA A 174 6.25 -8.59 -10.31
C ALA A 174 7.19 -9.77 -10.53
N ILE A 175 6.79 -10.96 -10.05
CA ILE A 175 7.55 -12.18 -10.31
C ILE A 175 6.69 -13.16 -11.11
N PRO A 176 6.50 -12.93 -12.43
CA PRO A 176 5.68 -13.78 -13.29
C PRO A 176 6.10 -15.26 -13.26
N GLU A 177 7.37 -15.56 -12.99
CA GLU A 177 7.94 -16.91 -13.00
C GLU A 177 7.45 -17.81 -11.86
N TYR A 178 6.97 -17.24 -10.75
CA TYR A 178 6.38 -17.99 -9.63
C TYR A 178 4.85 -17.98 -9.65
N PHE A 179 4.22 -17.31 -10.62
CA PHE A 179 2.78 -17.50 -10.88
C PHE A 179 2.61 -18.87 -11.54
N LEU A 180 2.53 -19.90 -10.71
CA LEU A 180 2.09 -21.24 -11.10
C LEU A 180 0.66 -21.10 -11.67
N ASN A 181 0.56 -20.99 -12.98
CA ASN A 181 -0.70 -21.19 -13.70
C ASN A 181 -0.93 -22.70 -13.78
N PHE A 182 -1.62 -23.24 -12.77
CA PHE A 182 -2.41 -24.47 -12.93
C PHE A 182 -3.85 -24.06 -13.20
#